data_AF-A0A7W4VI95-F1
#
_entry.id   AF-A0A7W4VI95-F1
#
_cell.length_a   1.000
_cell.length_b   1.000
_cell.length_c   1.000
_cell.angle_alpha   90.00
_cell.angle_beta   90.00
_cell.angle_gamma   90.00
#
_symmetry.space_group_name_H-M   'P 1'
#
loop_
_entity.id
_entity.type
_entity.pdbx_description
1 polymer ?
#
loop_
_entity_poly.entity_id
_entity_poly.type
_entity_poly.pdbx_seq_one_letter_code
_entity_poly.pdbx_strand_id
1 'polypeptide(L)'
;MAISIVQPLPAGNAIRLFIAPPPGARYWLVLRSAMDDFDSMQPLADAQRVDHDGLPYMVWDDGAMVPIAYEGDERVVIDAKHLQNEVMAFYRPYYRMPDGSWQAAQTATGTPKALFEESTTDVQSFIRDRLEAGLKVECERENLVTEHGYVQVYTAPPALEQNLRFPLVTITLENECPVERGIGEDVAGDAFDAVGDDWFDSEGWLAQVQLSLVGWSLNSDERIELRKAMRRVILANLPIFESVGMLTPQVSFQDVDALSGEFNANMYQVMGSFSCLAPVRVGRRYGEGEVVNDVITRSTNG
;
A
#
# COMPACT_ATOMS: atom_id res chain seq x y z
N MET A 1 26.00 -23.95 6.04
CA MET A 1 25.94 -22.48 6.17
C MET A 1 25.75 -21.93 4.77
N ALA A 2 24.65 -21.23 4.56
CA ALA A 2 24.08 -20.94 3.25
C ALA A 2 23.22 -19.67 3.36
N ILE A 3 22.50 -19.33 2.30
CA ILE A 3 21.33 -18.45 2.41
C ILE A 3 20.35 -19.14 3.37
N SER A 4 20.01 -18.50 4.48
CA SER A 4 19.10 -19.04 5.50
C SER A 4 17.64 -18.88 5.10
N ILE A 5 17.31 -17.79 4.41
CA ILE A 5 15.94 -17.48 3.95
C ILE A 5 16.04 -16.81 2.58
N VAL A 6 15.19 -17.25 1.65
CA VAL A 6 14.93 -16.57 0.37
C VAL A 6 13.49 -16.08 0.41
N GLN A 7 13.30 -14.77 0.42
CA GLN A 7 11.99 -14.15 0.58
C GLN A 7 11.65 -13.33 -0.67
N PRO A 8 10.74 -13.80 -1.54
CA PRO A 8 10.16 -12.98 -2.60
C PRO A 8 9.46 -11.76 -2.01
N LEU A 9 9.78 -10.57 -2.51
CA LEU A 9 9.12 -9.35 -2.04
C LEU A 9 7.69 -9.25 -2.60
N PRO A 10 6.73 -8.72 -1.82
CA PRO A 10 5.34 -8.63 -2.26
C PRO A 10 5.16 -7.80 -3.54
N ALA A 11 5.91 -6.70 -3.68
CA ALA A 11 5.81 -5.79 -4.81
C ALA A 11 6.93 -6.03 -5.84
N GLY A 12 6.52 -6.24 -7.09
CA GLY A 12 7.44 -6.37 -8.23
C GLY A 12 8.17 -7.72 -8.28
N ASN A 13 9.37 -7.70 -8.86
CA ASN A 13 10.16 -8.87 -9.20
C ASN A 13 11.32 -9.14 -8.24
N ALA A 14 11.40 -8.45 -7.09
CA ALA A 14 12.56 -8.49 -6.22
C ALA A 14 12.54 -9.66 -5.22
N ILE A 15 13.72 -10.09 -4.78
CA ILE A 15 13.93 -11.14 -3.79
C ILE A 15 14.90 -10.64 -2.71
N ARG A 16 14.52 -10.81 -1.45
CA ARG A 16 15.36 -10.57 -0.28
C ARG A 16 16.06 -11.88 0.14
N LEU A 17 17.37 -11.83 0.33
CA LEU A 17 18.21 -12.96 0.71
C LEU A 17 18.82 -12.71 2.09
N PHE A 18 18.66 -13.66 2.99
CA PHE A 18 19.31 -13.65 4.31
C PHE A 18 20.51 -14.58 4.28
N ILE A 19 21.70 -14.04 4.50
CA ILE A 19 22.98 -14.74 4.34
C ILE A 19 23.52 -15.07 5.72
N ALA A 20 23.81 -16.36 5.95
CA ALA A 20 24.46 -16.85 7.16
C ALA A 20 25.91 -17.27 6.83
N PRO A 21 26.87 -16.32 6.82
CA PRO A 21 28.25 -16.60 6.44
C PRO A 21 28.94 -17.51 7.48
N PRO A 22 29.91 -18.33 7.06
CA PRO A 22 30.67 -19.16 7.98
C PRO A 22 31.61 -18.35 8.88
N PRO A 23 31.96 -18.88 10.08
CA PRO A 23 32.91 -18.21 10.96
C PRO A 23 34.22 -17.87 10.25
N GLY A 24 34.62 -16.60 10.34
CA GLY A 24 35.86 -16.11 9.70
C GLY A 24 35.71 -15.64 8.26
N ALA A 25 34.56 -15.84 7.60
CA ALA A 25 34.30 -15.19 6.32
C ALA A 25 34.25 -13.67 6.47
N ARG A 26 34.95 -12.95 5.59
CA ARG A 26 35.06 -11.48 5.63
C ARG A 26 34.24 -10.78 4.55
N TYR A 27 33.86 -11.52 3.52
CA TYR A 27 33.24 -10.99 2.32
C TYR A 27 32.45 -12.11 1.63
N TRP A 28 31.38 -11.75 0.94
CA TRP A 28 30.59 -12.69 0.15
C TRP A 28 30.12 -12.10 -1.17
N LEU A 29 29.99 -13.03 -2.11
CA LEU A 29 29.47 -12.81 -3.43
C LEU A 29 28.28 -13.74 -3.62
N VAL A 30 27.17 -13.21 -4.12
CA VAL A 30 26.00 -14.02 -4.47
C VAL A 30 25.83 -14.02 -5.98
N LEU A 31 25.92 -15.20 -6.58
CA LEU A 31 25.61 -15.42 -7.99
C LEU A 31 24.15 -15.80 -8.17
N ARG A 32 23.56 -15.35 -9.27
CA ARG A 32 22.23 -15.76 -9.71
C ARG A 32 22.26 -16.44 -11.07
N SER A 33 21.54 -17.54 -11.20
CA SER A 33 21.32 -18.25 -12.46
C SER A 33 19.84 -18.61 -12.66
N ALA A 34 19.44 -18.87 -13.91
CA ALA A 34 18.15 -19.44 -14.26
C ALA A 34 18.11 -20.98 -14.14
N MET A 35 19.26 -21.61 -13.85
CA MET A 35 19.40 -23.06 -13.66
C MET A 35 20.27 -23.34 -12.43
N ASP A 36 20.05 -24.47 -11.74
CA ASP A 36 20.95 -24.95 -10.65
C ASP A 36 22.19 -25.63 -11.23
N ASP A 37 22.89 -24.92 -12.10
CA ASP A 37 24.19 -25.32 -12.58
C ASP A 37 25.16 -24.19 -12.22
N PHE A 38 25.98 -24.46 -11.22
CA PHE A 38 27.14 -23.61 -10.92
C PHE A 38 28.42 -24.44 -10.83
N ASP A 39 28.42 -25.65 -11.39
CA ASP A 39 29.49 -26.62 -11.18
C ASP A 39 30.75 -26.29 -12.00
N SER A 40 30.61 -25.45 -13.03
CA SER A 40 31.72 -24.81 -13.75
C SER A 40 32.14 -23.44 -13.19
N MET A 41 31.53 -22.98 -12.09
CA MET A 41 31.62 -21.58 -11.63
C MET A 41 32.47 -21.45 -10.35
N GLN A 42 33.76 -21.10 -10.45
CA GLN A 42 34.65 -20.88 -9.28
C GLN A 42 35.35 -19.52 -9.27
N PRO A 43 35.17 -18.68 -8.21
CA PRO A 43 35.79 -17.34 -8.02
C PRO A 43 37.24 -17.19 -8.50
N LEU A 44 37.45 -16.56 -9.67
CA LEU A 44 38.74 -16.05 -10.10
C LEU A 44 39.15 -14.93 -9.14
N ALA A 45 40.43 -14.89 -8.76
CA ALA A 45 40.92 -14.01 -7.71
C ALA A 45 40.71 -12.50 -8.02
N ASP A 46 40.55 -12.11 -9.29
CA ASP A 46 40.67 -10.72 -9.77
C ASP A 46 39.56 -10.26 -10.76
N ALA A 47 38.38 -10.87 -10.75
CA ALA A 47 37.37 -10.61 -11.79
C ALA A 47 36.51 -9.35 -11.54
N GLN A 48 37.01 -8.18 -11.95
CA GLN A 48 36.18 -6.98 -12.19
C GLN A 48 36.03 -6.75 -13.70
N ARG A 49 34.93 -7.21 -14.30
CA ARG A 49 34.53 -6.83 -15.67
C ARG A 49 33.07 -6.38 -15.71
N VAL A 50 32.79 -5.39 -16.55
CA VAL A 50 31.49 -4.74 -16.75
C VAL A 50 31.03 -4.99 -18.19
N ASP A 51 29.80 -5.46 -18.41
CA ASP A 51 29.37 -6.01 -19.70
C ASP A 51 29.11 -4.90 -20.71
N HIS A 52 28.66 -5.26 -21.91
CA HIS A 52 28.30 -4.29 -22.95
C HIS A 52 27.20 -3.30 -22.48
N ASP A 53 26.39 -3.70 -21.49
CA ASP A 53 25.27 -2.94 -20.97
C ASP A 53 25.60 -2.24 -19.63
N GLY A 54 26.87 -2.26 -19.21
CA GLY A 54 27.32 -1.55 -18.01
C GLY A 54 27.07 -2.28 -16.70
N LEU A 55 26.70 -3.57 -16.73
CA LEU A 55 26.38 -4.36 -15.54
C LEU A 55 27.61 -5.14 -15.03
N PRO A 56 27.79 -5.24 -13.71
CA PRO A 56 28.82 -6.11 -13.13
C PRO A 56 28.44 -7.57 -13.35
N TYR A 57 29.31 -8.32 -14.00
CA TYR A 57 29.20 -9.76 -14.20
C TYR A 57 30.56 -10.37 -13.87
N MET A 58 30.57 -11.62 -13.44
CA MET A 58 31.81 -12.38 -13.40
C MET A 58 31.94 -13.24 -14.64
N VAL A 59 33.15 -13.18 -15.21
CA VAL A 59 33.63 -14.12 -16.23
C VAL A 59 34.27 -15.28 -15.49
N TRP A 60 33.79 -16.49 -15.76
CA TRP A 60 34.33 -17.72 -15.20
C TRP A 60 35.28 -18.42 -16.19
N ASP A 61 36.04 -19.42 -15.74
CA ASP A 61 37.09 -20.12 -16.53
C ASP A 61 36.59 -20.70 -17.87
N ASP A 62 35.28 -20.88 -18.03
CA ASP A 62 34.61 -21.35 -19.25
C ASP A 62 34.05 -20.22 -20.14
N GLY A 63 34.21 -18.95 -19.75
CA GLY A 63 33.67 -17.79 -20.44
C GLY A 63 32.18 -17.55 -20.22
N ALA A 64 31.52 -18.27 -19.30
CA ALA A 64 30.14 -18.04 -18.94
C ALA A 64 29.99 -16.74 -18.14
N MET A 65 28.98 -15.93 -18.49
CA MET A 65 28.63 -14.71 -17.76
C MET A 65 27.49 -15.02 -16.81
N VAL A 66 27.74 -14.87 -15.50
CA VAL A 66 26.72 -15.10 -14.48
C VAL A 66 26.42 -13.77 -13.78
N PRO A 67 25.14 -13.35 -13.74
CA PRO A 67 24.75 -12.15 -13.02
C PRO A 67 25.18 -12.21 -11.55
N ILE A 68 25.89 -11.17 -11.12
CA ILE A 68 26.18 -10.96 -9.70
C ILE A 68 24.93 -10.32 -9.09
N ALA A 69 24.23 -11.08 -8.23
CA ALA A 69 23.12 -10.55 -7.46
C ALA A 69 23.62 -9.60 -6.36
N TYR A 70 24.79 -9.89 -5.78
CA TYR A 70 25.38 -9.08 -4.72
C TYR A 70 26.87 -9.32 -4.51
N GLU A 71 27.58 -8.28 -4.06
CA GLU A 71 29.00 -8.30 -3.69
C GLU A 71 29.18 -7.40 -2.44
N GLY A 72 29.62 -7.96 -1.31
CA GLY A 72 29.72 -7.18 -0.06
C GLY A 72 29.86 -8.00 1.22
N ASP A 73 29.54 -7.38 2.36
CA ASP A 73 29.54 -7.98 3.70
C ASP A 73 28.23 -7.73 4.47
N GLU A 74 27.14 -7.40 3.77
CA GLU A 74 25.80 -7.26 4.37
C GLU A 74 25.04 -8.58 4.40
N ARG A 75 24.46 -8.91 5.56
CA ARG A 75 23.79 -10.20 5.77
C ARG A 75 22.38 -10.25 5.17
N VAL A 76 21.85 -9.11 4.76
CA VAL A 76 20.54 -8.99 4.14
C VAL A 76 20.73 -8.26 2.83
N VAL A 77 20.33 -8.91 1.75
CA VAL A 77 20.58 -8.47 0.38
C VAL A 77 19.26 -8.42 -0.36
N ILE A 78 19.06 -7.39 -1.19
CA ILE A 78 17.90 -7.31 -2.09
C ILE A 78 18.39 -7.43 -3.53
N ASP A 79 17.99 -8.51 -4.19
CA ASP A 79 18.14 -8.67 -5.62
C ASP A 79 16.87 -8.18 -6.32
N ALA A 80 16.95 -7.04 -6.98
CA ALA A 80 15.85 -6.45 -7.73
C ALA A 80 16.15 -6.32 -9.23
N LYS A 81 17.30 -6.82 -9.71
CA LYS A 81 17.79 -6.52 -11.06
C LYS A 81 17.46 -7.63 -12.03
N HIS A 82 16.68 -7.36 -13.08
CA HIS A 82 16.41 -8.32 -14.17
C HIS A 82 15.76 -9.66 -13.77
N LEU A 83 15.16 -9.72 -12.58
CA LEU A 83 14.30 -10.84 -12.22
C LEU A 83 13.01 -10.78 -13.05
N GLN A 84 12.38 -11.92 -13.28
CA GLN A 84 11.08 -11.97 -13.95
C GLN A 84 10.11 -12.69 -13.02
N ASN A 85 8.92 -12.13 -12.87
CA ASN A 85 7.87 -12.77 -12.08
C ASN A 85 7.58 -14.17 -12.63
N GLU A 86 7.27 -15.09 -11.73
CA GLU A 86 6.97 -16.50 -12.00
C GLU A 86 8.16 -17.32 -12.56
N VAL A 87 9.33 -16.72 -12.72
CA VAL A 87 10.55 -17.40 -13.12
C VAL A 87 11.41 -17.71 -11.89
N MET A 88 11.70 -18.99 -11.67
CA MET A 88 12.56 -19.43 -10.58
C MET A 88 14.00 -18.97 -10.81
N ALA A 89 14.57 -18.30 -9.81
CA ALA A 89 15.97 -17.93 -9.76
C ALA A 89 16.72 -18.82 -8.76
N PHE A 90 17.93 -19.21 -9.14
CA PHE A 90 18.86 -19.98 -8.32
C PHE A 90 19.95 -19.05 -7.82
N TYR A 91 20.27 -19.13 -6.53
CA TYR A 91 21.26 -18.29 -5.85
C TYR A 91 22.32 -19.16 -5.20
N ARG A 92 23.59 -18.92 -5.51
CA ARG A 92 24.72 -19.60 -4.84
C ARG A 92 25.67 -18.56 -4.23
N PRO A 93 25.79 -18.52 -2.89
CA PRO A 93 26.74 -17.64 -2.23
C PRO A 93 28.14 -18.26 -2.20
N TYR A 94 29.15 -17.43 -2.39
CA TYR A 94 30.57 -17.72 -2.27
C TYR A 94 31.14 -16.84 -1.17
N TYR A 95 31.90 -17.42 -0.25
CA TYR A 95 32.47 -16.72 0.89
C TYR A 95 33.99 -16.63 0.78
N ARG A 96 34.55 -15.45 0.99
CA ARG A 96 36.00 -15.27 1.05
C ARG A 96 36.50 -15.60 2.44
N MET A 97 37.30 -16.66 2.53
CA MET A 97 37.88 -17.17 3.77
C MET A 97 39.17 -16.41 4.13
N PRO A 98 39.64 -16.46 5.40
CA PRO A 98 40.85 -15.76 5.84
C PRO A 98 42.13 -16.14 5.10
N ASP A 99 42.19 -17.38 4.58
CA ASP A 99 43.30 -17.89 3.77
C ASP A 99 43.28 -17.37 2.33
N GLY A 100 42.31 -16.53 1.98
CA GLY A 100 42.14 -15.98 0.65
C GLY A 100 41.46 -16.94 -0.33
N SER A 101 41.02 -18.13 0.11
CA SER A 101 40.24 -19.02 -0.72
C SER A 101 38.77 -18.57 -0.78
N TRP A 102 38.11 -18.93 -1.87
CA TRP A 102 36.66 -18.80 -1.97
C TRP A 102 36.00 -20.15 -1.69
N GLN A 103 35.00 -20.14 -0.82
CA GLN A 103 34.23 -21.32 -0.46
C GLN A 103 32.79 -21.15 -0.93
N ALA A 104 32.33 -22.03 -1.82
CA ALA A 104 30.93 -22.11 -2.24
C ALA A 104 30.05 -22.72 -1.14
N ALA A 105 28.80 -22.27 -1.07
CA ALA A 105 27.77 -22.89 -0.25
C ALA A 105 26.62 -23.44 -1.10
N GLN A 106 25.63 -24.03 -0.43
CA GLN A 106 24.46 -24.63 -1.09
C GLN A 106 23.66 -23.60 -1.88
N THR A 107 23.11 -24.02 -3.02
CA THR A 107 22.16 -23.23 -3.79
C THR A 107 20.87 -23.04 -3.00
N ALA A 108 20.30 -21.84 -3.05
CA ALA A 108 18.95 -21.55 -2.62
C ALA A 108 18.13 -21.05 -3.81
N THR A 109 16.81 -21.22 -3.76
CA THR A 109 15.91 -20.84 -4.86
C THR A 109 14.85 -19.86 -4.39
N GLY A 110 14.48 -18.94 -5.26
CA GLY A 110 13.35 -18.04 -5.05
C GLY A 110 12.60 -17.78 -6.35
N THR A 111 11.29 -17.61 -6.27
CA THR A 111 10.46 -17.22 -7.42
C THR A 111 9.73 -15.94 -7.06
N PRO A 112 10.01 -14.80 -7.71
CA PRO A 112 9.25 -13.59 -7.48
C PRO A 112 7.86 -13.74 -8.08
N LYS A 113 6.83 -13.20 -7.43
CA LYS A 113 5.43 -13.39 -7.87
C LYS A 113 4.58 -12.13 -7.88
N ALA A 114 5.05 -11.01 -7.34
CA ALA A 114 4.30 -9.77 -7.20
C ALA A 114 2.88 -9.96 -6.60
N LEU A 115 2.77 -10.72 -5.50
CA LEU A 115 1.50 -11.12 -4.90
C LEU A 115 1.07 -10.18 -3.76
N PHE A 116 1.25 -8.87 -3.94
CA PHE A 116 0.83 -7.91 -2.93
C PHE A 116 -0.69 -7.71 -2.96
N GLU A 117 -1.27 -7.50 -1.78
CA GLU A 117 -2.67 -7.16 -1.56
C GLU A 117 -2.76 -5.82 -0.83
N GLU A 118 -3.65 -4.96 -1.31
CA GLU A 118 -4.00 -3.74 -0.59
C GLU A 118 -4.91 -4.11 0.59
N SER A 119 -4.50 -3.74 1.79
CA SER A 119 -5.26 -3.96 3.03
C SER A 119 -5.58 -2.65 3.75
N THR A 120 -5.47 -1.53 3.03
CA THR A 120 -5.76 -0.17 3.47
C THR A 120 -7.27 0.04 3.61
N THR A 121 -7.68 0.73 4.67
CA THR A 121 -9.04 1.27 4.77
C THR A 121 -9.09 2.59 4.02
N ASP A 122 -9.78 2.64 2.88
CA ASP A 122 -10.05 3.93 2.20
C ASP A 122 -10.99 4.79 3.06
N VAL A 123 -10.41 5.79 3.71
CA VAL A 123 -11.11 6.71 4.62
C VAL A 123 -12.22 7.47 3.88
N GLN A 124 -12.00 7.85 2.61
CA GLN A 124 -12.99 8.62 1.84
C GLN A 124 -14.26 7.79 1.60
N SER A 125 -14.10 6.58 1.05
CA SER A 125 -15.24 5.67 0.84
C SER A 125 -15.91 5.28 2.15
N PHE A 126 -15.12 5.01 3.20
CA PHE A 126 -15.67 4.65 4.50
C PHE A 126 -16.55 5.75 5.10
N ILE A 127 -16.06 7.00 5.11
CA ILE A 127 -16.81 8.13 5.65
C ILE A 127 -18.04 8.45 4.79
N ARG A 128 -17.93 8.31 3.46
CA ARG A 128 -19.08 8.43 2.56
C ARG A 128 -20.19 7.45 2.95
N ASP A 129 -19.88 6.17 3.11
CA ASP A 129 -20.86 5.14 3.45
C ASP A 129 -21.50 5.39 4.83
N ARG A 130 -20.69 5.82 5.82
CA ARG A 130 -21.20 6.18 7.16
C ARG A 130 -22.08 7.42 7.15
N LEU A 131 -21.74 8.43 6.36
CA LEU A 131 -22.56 9.63 6.20
C LEU A 131 -23.87 9.33 5.48
N GLU A 132 -23.83 8.54 4.40
CA GLU A 132 -25.03 8.14 3.65
C GLU A 132 -26.00 7.36 4.55
N ALA A 133 -25.51 6.35 5.28
CA ALA A 133 -26.32 5.58 6.22
C ALA A 133 -26.87 6.44 7.37
N GLY A 134 -26.06 7.33 7.94
CA GLY A 134 -26.47 8.19 9.06
C GLY A 134 -27.47 9.27 8.66
N LEU A 135 -27.28 9.90 7.50
CA LEU A 135 -28.19 10.93 7.01
C LEU A 135 -29.55 10.35 6.59
N LYS A 136 -29.58 9.11 6.10
CA LYS A 136 -30.84 8.40 5.88
C LYS A 136 -31.67 8.30 7.16
N VAL A 137 -31.05 7.96 8.28
CA VAL A 137 -31.74 7.90 9.59
C VAL A 137 -32.23 9.29 10.04
N GLU A 138 -31.49 10.34 9.72
CA GLU A 138 -31.92 11.72 10.03
C GLU A 138 -33.12 12.16 9.16
N CYS A 139 -33.22 11.68 7.92
CA CYS A 139 -34.42 11.84 7.10
C CYS A 139 -35.62 11.04 7.64
N GLU A 140 -35.40 9.79 8.07
CA GLU A 140 -36.45 8.96 8.70
C GLU A 140 -36.97 9.56 10.01
N ARG A 141 -36.16 10.36 10.70
CA ARG A 141 -36.54 11.12 11.90
C ARG A 141 -37.20 12.47 11.60
N GLU A 142 -37.41 12.79 10.33
CA GLU A 142 -37.99 14.05 9.85
C GLU A 142 -37.15 15.31 10.23
N ASN A 143 -35.88 15.13 10.60
CA ASN A 143 -34.96 16.25 10.84
C ASN A 143 -34.49 16.90 9.53
N LEU A 144 -34.50 16.14 8.44
CA LEU A 144 -34.20 16.59 7.08
C LEU A 144 -35.30 16.11 6.15
N VAL A 145 -35.92 17.02 5.40
CA VAL A 145 -37.00 16.69 4.47
C VAL A 145 -36.44 16.72 3.06
N THR A 146 -36.33 15.56 2.43
CA THR A 146 -35.88 15.44 1.04
C THR A 146 -36.94 14.75 0.20
N GLU A 147 -36.98 15.04 -1.10
CA GLU A 147 -37.95 14.45 -2.04
C GLU A 147 -37.85 12.92 -2.09
N HIS A 148 -36.66 12.36 -1.86
CA HIS A 148 -36.39 10.93 -1.93
C HIS A 148 -36.38 10.22 -0.58
N GLY A 149 -36.53 10.96 0.54
CA GLY A 149 -36.41 10.39 1.89
C GLY A 149 -34.99 10.01 2.30
N TYR A 150 -33.97 10.43 1.55
CA TYR A 150 -32.56 10.32 1.91
C TYR A 150 -31.74 11.48 1.33
N VAL A 151 -30.55 11.72 1.88
CA VAL A 151 -29.56 12.69 1.38
C VAL A 151 -28.47 11.93 0.63
N GLN A 152 -28.16 12.36 -0.59
CA GLN A 152 -27.11 11.74 -1.41
C GLN A 152 -25.72 12.19 -0.97
N VAL A 153 -24.75 11.27 -0.96
CA VAL A 153 -23.35 11.56 -0.60
C VAL A 153 -22.44 11.16 -1.77
N TYR A 154 -21.82 12.15 -2.41
CA TYR A 154 -20.93 11.96 -3.57
C TYR A 154 -19.46 12.10 -3.18
N THR A 155 -18.56 11.47 -3.94
CA THR A 155 -17.10 11.56 -3.77
C THR A 155 -16.44 12.60 -4.68
N ALA A 156 -17.24 13.31 -5.47
CA ALA A 156 -16.80 14.37 -6.37
C ALA A 156 -17.72 15.59 -6.22
N PRO A 157 -17.21 16.80 -6.51
CA PRO A 157 -18.04 18.00 -6.53
C PRO A 157 -19.21 17.87 -7.50
N PRO A 158 -20.36 18.49 -7.19
CA PRO A 158 -21.54 18.41 -8.05
C PRO A 158 -21.30 19.14 -9.38
N ALA A 159 -21.38 18.42 -10.51
CA ALA A 159 -21.53 19.06 -11.81
C ALA A 159 -23.03 19.38 -12.03
N LEU A 160 -23.36 20.65 -12.26
CA LEU A 160 -24.74 21.15 -12.38
C LEU A 160 -25.60 20.42 -13.44
N GLU A 161 -24.99 19.72 -14.39
CA GLU A 161 -25.67 19.02 -15.49
C GLU A 161 -26.19 17.62 -15.13
N GLN A 162 -25.95 17.12 -13.91
CA GLN A 162 -26.22 15.72 -13.53
C GLN A 162 -27.57 15.45 -12.82
N ASN A 163 -28.60 16.29 -13.00
CA ASN A 163 -29.90 16.13 -12.32
C ASN A 163 -29.77 15.99 -10.79
N LEU A 164 -28.89 16.77 -10.17
CA LEU A 164 -28.65 16.74 -8.74
C LEU A 164 -29.90 17.15 -7.95
N ARG A 165 -30.08 16.53 -6.79
CA ARG A 165 -31.19 16.80 -5.87
C ARG A 165 -30.64 17.29 -4.55
N PHE A 166 -31.15 18.42 -4.09
CA PHE A 166 -30.75 19.04 -2.83
C PHE A 166 -31.73 18.64 -1.72
N PRO A 167 -31.27 18.55 -0.45
CA PRO A 167 -29.88 18.68 -0.01
C PRO A 167 -29.00 17.48 -0.41
N LEU A 168 -27.71 17.73 -0.63
CA LEU A 168 -26.70 16.69 -0.91
C LEU A 168 -25.39 16.99 -0.17
N VAL A 169 -24.55 15.97 -0.02
CA VAL A 169 -23.21 16.09 0.57
C VAL A 169 -22.18 15.62 -0.44
N THR A 170 -21.03 16.28 -0.51
CA THR A 170 -19.87 15.85 -1.28
C THR A 170 -18.66 15.71 -0.39
N ILE A 171 -17.82 14.73 -0.67
CA ILE A 171 -16.62 14.40 0.09
C ILE A 171 -15.45 14.32 -0.87
N THR A 172 -14.44 15.16 -0.70
CA THR A 172 -13.23 15.16 -1.52
C THR A 172 -12.01 14.88 -0.66
N LEU A 173 -11.11 14.03 -1.16
CA LEU A 173 -9.78 13.85 -0.57
C LEU A 173 -8.93 15.07 -0.92
N GLU A 174 -8.50 15.81 0.10
CA GLU A 174 -7.64 16.99 -0.05
C GLU A 174 -6.17 16.60 0.03
N ASN A 175 -5.83 15.72 0.97
CA ASN A 175 -4.47 15.28 1.19
C ASN A 175 -4.43 13.90 1.86
N GLU A 176 -3.49 13.09 1.43
CA GLU A 176 -3.05 11.88 2.12
C GLU A 176 -1.53 11.92 2.13
N CYS A 177 -0.94 12.14 3.31
CA CYS A 177 0.50 12.20 3.44
C CYS A 177 1.02 11.23 4.51
N PRO A 178 2.13 10.52 4.26
CA PRO A 178 2.77 9.68 5.27
C PRO A 178 3.31 10.58 6.39
N VAL A 179 2.91 10.30 7.64
CA VAL A 179 3.41 11.02 8.83
C VAL A 179 4.44 10.18 9.56
N GLU A 180 4.17 8.89 9.68
CA GLU A 180 5.05 7.97 10.39
C GLU A 180 5.19 6.68 9.59
N ARG A 181 6.44 6.30 9.30
CA ARG A 181 6.75 4.95 8.86
C ARG A 181 6.74 4.07 10.11
N GLY A 182 5.89 3.05 10.16
CA GLY A 182 6.01 2.03 11.20
C GLY A 182 7.38 1.37 11.11
N ILE A 183 8.28 1.66 12.05
CA ILE A 183 9.56 0.97 12.15
C ILE A 183 9.30 -0.33 12.91
N GLY A 184 9.39 -1.45 12.20
CA GLY A 184 9.23 -2.79 12.78
C GLY A 184 7.99 -3.57 12.32
N GLU A 185 7.43 -3.29 11.12
CA GLU A 185 6.39 -4.09 10.43
C GLU A 185 5.03 -4.23 11.21
N ASP A 186 4.99 -3.74 12.45
CA ASP A 186 3.86 -3.86 13.36
C ASP A 186 2.94 -2.60 13.35
N VAL A 187 2.20 -2.41 12.25
CA VAL A 187 1.05 -1.48 12.22
C VAL A 187 -0.25 -2.20 12.63
N ALA A 188 -0.26 -3.54 12.56
CA ALA A 188 -1.39 -4.39 12.92
C ALA A 188 -1.00 -5.76 13.51
N GLY A 189 0.24 -5.93 13.96
CA GLY A 189 0.80 -7.19 14.42
C GLY A 189 1.21 -8.07 13.26
N ASP A 190 2.51 -8.23 13.02
CA ASP A 190 2.97 -9.39 12.26
C ASP A 190 2.53 -10.63 13.05
N ALA A 191 1.61 -11.39 12.46
CA ALA A 191 1.03 -12.55 13.10
C ALA A 191 1.67 -13.79 12.51
N PHE A 192 2.20 -14.65 13.38
CA PHE A 192 2.58 -15.98 12.97
C PHE A 192 1.32 -16.82 12.72
N ASP A 193 1.10 -17.22 11.47
CA ASP A 193 0.08 -18.19 11.10
C ASP A 193 0.55 -19.58 11.51
N ALA A 194 0.06 -20.06 12.64
CA ALA A 194 0.35 -21.40 13.13
C ALA A 194 -0.23 -22.53 12.25
N VAL A 195 -1.17 -22.23 11.34
CA VAL A 195 -1.75 -23.20 10.40
C VAL A 195 -0.93 -23.26 9.12
N GLY A 196 -0.46 -22.11 8.63
CA GLY A 196 0.42 -21.98 7.47
C GLY A 196 1.91 -22.17 7.76
N ASP A 197 2.33 -22.16 9.02
CA ASP A 197 3.73 -22.14 9.50
C ASP A 197 4.51 -20.95 8.90
N ASP A 198 3.89 -19.77 8.83
CA ASP A 198 4.45 -18.59 8.16
C ASP A 198 4.14 -17.27 8.89
N TRP A 199 4.87 -16.20 8.58
CA TRP A 199 4.65 -14.86 9.12
C TRP A 199 3.82 -14.00 8.15
N PHE A 200 2.81 -13.31 8.67
CA PHE A 200 2.14 -12.24 7.94
C PHE A 200 2.98 -10.98 7.98
N ASP A 201 3.69 -10.71 6.89
CA ASP A 201 4.45 -9.46 6.74
C ASP A 201 3.57 -8.39 6.06
N SER A 202 3.49 -7.21 6.66
CA SER A 202 2.85 -6.05 6.05
C SER A 202 3.79 -4.84 6.03
N GLU A 203 3.84 -4.17 4.89
CA GLU A 203 4.57 -2.91 4.75
C GLU A 203 3.56 -1.76 4.66
N GLY A 204 3.81 -0.67 5.40
CA GLY A 204 2.88 0.44 5.44
C GLY A 204 3.37 1.66 6.21
N TRP A 205 2.51 2.67 6.28
CA TRP A 205 2.70 3.86 7.08
C TRP A 205 1.38 4.32 7.69
N LEU A 206 1.46 5.12 8.75
CA LEU A 206 0.34 5.91 9.21
C LEU A 206 0.27 7.19 8.37
N ALA A 207 -0.82 7.35 7.63
CA ALA A 207 -1.08 8.50 6.80
C ALA A 207 -1.97 9.50 7.55
N GLN A 208 -1.64 10.78 7.46
CA GLN A 208 -2.58 11.84 7.80
C GLN A 208 -3.48 12.08 6.59
N VAL A 209 -4.75 11.72 6.77
CA VAL A 209 -5.79 11.90 5.77
C VAL A 209 -6.56 13.16 6.11
N GLN A 210 -6.78 14.01 5.10
CA GLN A 210 -7.60 15.20 5.19
C GLN A 210 -8.67 15.15 4.09
N LEU A 211 -9.93 15.23 4.51
CA LEU A 211 -11.09 15.28 3.62
C LEU A 211 -11.79 16.64 3.76
N SER A 212 -12.29 17.15 2.64
CA SER A 212 -13.25 18.25 2.60
C SER A 212 -14.65 17.69 2.45
N LEU A 213 -15.55 18.11 3.34
CA LEU A 213 -16.95 17.73 3.39
C LEU A 213 -17.78 18.95 3.03
N VAL A 214 -18.56 18.91 1.96
CA VAL A 214 -19.41 20.04 1.56
C VAL A 214 -20.86 19.60 1.54
N GLY A 215 -21.68 20.16 2.43
CA GLY A 215 -23.13 20.03 2.41
C GLY A 215 -23.74 21.15 1.58
N TRP A 216 -24.59 20.82 0.63
CA TRP A 216 -25.22 21.77 -0.28
C TRP A 216 -26.73 21.81 -0.04
N SER A 217 -27.28 23.00 0.10
CA SER A 217 -28.72 23.23 0.28
C SER A 217 -29.18 24.48 -0.49
N LEU A 218 -30.47 24.49 -0.85
CA LEU A 218 -31.15 25.64 -1.43
C LEU A 218 -31.80 26.53 -0.36
N ASN A 219 -31.76 26.13 0.92
CA ASN A 219 -32.40 26.83 2.03
C ASN A 219 -31.40 27.05 3.19
N SER A 220 -31.37 28.27 3.73
CA SER A 220 -30.48 28.64 4.84
C SER A 220 -30.76 27.89 6.15
N ASP A 221 -32.02 27.56 6.44
CA ASP A 221 -32.38 26.84 7.67
C ASP A 221 -32.06 25.35 7.54
N GLU A 222 -32.31 24.78 6.36
CA GLU A 222 -31.93 23.40 6.03
C GLU A 222 -30.42 23.21 6.11
N ARG A 223 -29.62 24.19 5.67
CA ARG A 223 -28.16 24.20 5.84
C ARG A 223 -27.76 24.00 7.32
N ILE A 224 -28.44 24.68 8.25
CA ILE A 224 -28.12 24.58 9.68
C ILE A 224 -28.41 23.17 10.21
N GLU A 225 -29.54 22.58 9.83
CA GLU A 225 -29.88 21.21 10.23
C GLU A 225 -28.97 20.18 9.56
N LEU A 226 -28.58 20.39 8.31
CA LEU A 226 -27.60 19.55 7.61
C LEU A 226 -26.25 19.55 8.33
N ARG A 227 -25.74 20.72 8.73
CA ARG A 227 -24.51 20.83 9.53
C ARG A 227 -24.60 20.07 10.85
N LYS A 228 -25.73 20.19 11.55
CA LYS A 228 -25.96 19.47 12.81
C LYS A 228 -26.03 17.96 12.58
N ALA A 229 -26.72 17.52 11.54
CA ALA A 229 -26.86 16.12 11.15
C ALA A 229 -25.50 15.51 10.80
N MET A 230 -24.72 16.14 9.91
CA MET A 230 -23.37 15.69 9.56
C MET A 230 -22.48 15.54 10.80
N ARG A 231 -22.50 16.53 11.70
CA ARG A 231 -21.75 16.46 12.97
C ARG A 231 -22.21 15.31 13.85
N ARG A 232 -23.52 15.12 14.04
CA ARG A 232 -24.07 14.02 14.83
C ARG A 232 -23.65 12.67 14.28
N VAL A 233 -23.75 12.49 12.97
CA VAL A 233 -23.38 11.23 12.30
C VAL A 233 -21.90 10.95 12.50
N ILE A 234 -21.01 11.91 12.27
CA ILE A 234 -19.57 11.71 12.47
C ILE A 234 -19.25 11.36 13.92
N LEU A 235 -19.79 12.11 14.89
CA LEU A 235 -19.54 11.86 16.31
C LEU A 235 -20.11 10.51 16.78
N ALA A 236 -21.26 10.08 16.26
CA ALA A 236 -21.84 8.79 16.59
C ALA A 236 -21.02 7.60 16.04
N ASN A 237 -20.17 7.84 15.03
CA ASN A 237 -19.34 6.83 14.39
C ASN A 237 -17.92 6.73 14.95
N LEU A 238 -17.53 7.53 15.95
CA LEU A 238 -16.20 7.49 16.55
C LEU A 238 -15.72 6.08 16.95
N PRO A 239 -16.54 5.21 17.60
CA PRO A 239 -16.12 3.86 17.94
C PRO A 239 -15.92 2.95 16.71
N ILE A 240 -16.67 3.23 15.63
CA ILE A 240 -16.55 2.48 14.37
C ILE A 240 -15.26 2.91 13.65
N PHE A 241 -14.93 4.20 13.66
CA PHE A 241 -13.66 4.71 13.13
C PHE A 241 -12.46 4.08 13.84
N GLU A 242 -12.52 3.96 15.17
CA GLU A 242 -11.49 3.27 15.95
C GLU A 242 -11.35 1.80 15.54
N SER A 243 -12.46 1.09 15.30
CA SER A 243 -12.43 -0.33 14.90
C SER A 243 -11.76 -0.61 13.56
N VAL A 244 -11.67 0.40 12.68
CA VAL A 244 -11.00 0.31 11.38
C VAL A 244 -9.63 0.98 11.36
N GLY A 245 -9.11 1.35 12.54
CA GLY A 245 -7.77 1.91 12.71
C GLY A 245 -7.67 3.42 12.47
N MET A 246 -8.78 4.15 12.35
CA MET A 246 -8.73 5.62 12.25
C MET A 246 -8.51 6.22 13.64
N LEU A 247 -7.35 6.85 13.81
CA LEU A 247 -6.93 7.47 15.06
C LEU A 247 -7.15 8.98 15.04
N THR A 248 -7.49 9.53 16.20
CA THR A 248 -7.65 10.97 16.42
C THR A 248 -8.55 11.67 15.38
N PRO A 249 -9.74 11.13 15.04
CA PRO A 249 -10.64 11.79 14.11
C PRO A 249 -11.03 13.18 14.62
N GLN A 250 -10.84 14.19 13.79
CA GLN A 250 -11.22 15.57 14.05
C GLN A 250 -12.14 16.05 12.93
N VAL A 251 -13.14 16.84 13.31
CA VAL A 251 -14.03 17.46 12.34
C VAL A 251 -14.26 18.92 12.72
N SER A 252 -14.18 19.80 11.73
CA SER A 252 -14.57 21.21 11.84
C SER A 252 -15.63 21.53 10.80
N PHE A 253 -16.47 22.53 11.07
CA PHE A 253 -17.53 22.97 10.17
C PHE A 253 -17.68 24.49 10.20
N GLN A 254 -17.96 25.07 9.04
CA GLN A 254 -18.23 26.46 8.80
C GLN A 254 -19.42 26.60 7.83
N ASP A 255 -20.28 27.57 8.06
CA ASP A 255 -21.36 27.91 7.13
C ASP A 255 -20.83 28.97 6.14
N VAL A 256 -21.02 28.73 4.85
CA VAL A 256 -20.59 29.61 3.75
C VAL A 256 -21.74 29.83 2.78
N ASP A 257 -21.92 31.08 2.36
CA ASP A 257 -23.02 31.47 1.48
C ASP A 257 -22.47 31.79 0.08
N ALA A 258 -22.77 30.93 -0.90
CA ALA A 258 -22.38 31.13 -2.29
C ALA A 258 -23.48 31.95 -3.00
N LEU A 259 -23.48 33.26 -2.74
CA LEU A 259 -24.46 34.22 -3.27
C LEU A 259 -23.92 35.02 -4.48
N SER A 260 -22.69 34.75 -4.89
CA SER A 260 -21.92 35.58 -5.85
C SER A 260 -22.18 35.26 -7.33
N GLY A 261 -23.29 34.58 -7.65
CA GLY A 261 -23.68 34.26 -9.04
C GLY A 261 -22.84 33.17 -9.73
N GLU A 262 -21.99 32.46 -8.98
CA GLU A 262 -21.26 31.27 -9.47
C GLU A 262 -22.20 30.12 -9.85
N PHE A 263 -23.40 30.11 -9.27
CA PHE A 263 -24.44 29.12 -9.49
C PHE A 263 -25.72 29.78 -9.98
N ASN A 264 -26.52 29.04 -10.76
CA ASN A 264 -27.80 29.51 -11.30
C ASN A 264 -28.88 29.76 -10.21
N ALA A 265 -28.57 29.49 -8.94
CA ALA A 265 -29.41 29.73 -7.78
C ALA A 265 -28.55 30.11 -6.57
N ASN A 266 -29.15 30.79 -5.58
CA ASN A 266 -28.50 31.04 -4.29
C ASN A 266 -28.23 29.69 -3.60
N MET A 267 -26.96 29.39 -3.36
CA MET A 267 -26.57 28.15 -2.71
C MET A 267 -26.06 28.41 -1.30
N TYR A 268 -26.55 27.63 -0.35
CA TYR A 268 -26.13 27.65 1.03
C TYR A 268 -25.27 26.41 1.29
N GLN A 269 -24.03 26.62 1.71
CA GLN A 269 -23.05 25.55 1.85
C GLN A 269 -22.62 25.39 3.31
N VAL A 270 -22.45 24.13 3.73
CA VAL A 270 -21.72 23.77 4.94
C VAL A 270 -20.37 23.25 4.49
N MET A 271 -19.31 23.99 4.76
CA MET A 271 -17.94 23.52 4.53
C MET A 271 -17.42 22.86 5.81
N GLY A 272 -16.98 21.63 5.71
CA GLY A 272 -16.37 20.87 6.78
C GLY A 272 -15.01 20.34 6.38
N SER A 273 -14.14 20.20 7.36
CA SER A 273 -12.87 19.50 7.19
C SER A 273 -12.81 18.35 8.19
N PHE A 274 -12.56 17.15 7.67
CA PHE A 274 -12.31 15.96 8.47
C PHE A 274 -10.84 15.59 8.36
N SER A 275 -10.21 15.27 9.48
CA SER A 275 -8.84 14.77 9.50
C SER A 275 -8.68 13.61 10.47
N CYS A 276 -7.83 12.65 10.12
CA CYS A 276 -7.46 11.54 11.00
C CYS A 276 -6.09 10.98 10.62
N LEU A 277 -5.54 10.12 11.47
CA LEU A 277 -4.46 9.22 11.11
C LEU A 277 -5.08 7.86 10.74
N ALA A 278 -4.72 7.30 9.59
CA ALA A 278 -5.22 6.00 9.14
C ALA A 278 -4.06 5.13 8.61
N PRO A 279 -4.11 3.80 8.80
CA PRO A 279 -3.09 2.90 8.29
C PRO A 279 -3.25 2.70 6.77
N VAL A 280 -2.17 2.98 6.03
CA VAL A 280 -2.01 2.59 4.63
C VAL A 280 -1.05 1.41 4.61
N ARG A 281 -1.53 0.26 4.13
CA ARG A 281 -0.76 -0.99 4.20
C ARG A 281 -0.97 -1.87 2.98
N VAL A 282 0.14 -2.47 2.57
CA VAL A 282 0.24 -3.48 1.54
C VAL A 282 0.85 -4.71 2.19
N GLY A 283 0.15 -5.83 2.11
CA GLY A 283 0.59 -7.07 2.71
C GLY A 283 0.50 -8.20 1.71
N ARG A 284 0.81 -9.42 2.15
CA ARG A 284 0.52 -10.61 1.39
C ARG A 284 -0.17 -11.63 2.29
N ARG A 285 -1.28 -12.20 1.81
CA ARG A 285 -1.88 -13.37 2.44
C ARG A 285 -1.24 -14.63 1.84
N TYR A 286 -0.34 -15.29 2.58
CA TYR A 286 0.18 -16.59 2.17
C TYR A 286 -0.75 -17.68 2.70
N GLY A 287 -1.48 -18.38 1.82
CA GLY A 287 -2.35 -19.48 2.23
C GLY A 287 -3.68 -19.59 1.49
N GLU A 288 -3.67 -19.50 0.17
CA GLU A 288 -4.59 -20.15 -0.78
C GLU A 288 -4.10 -19.75 -2.18
N GLY A 289 -4.00 -20.71 -3.10
CA GLY A 289 -3.61 -20.42 -4.48
C GLY A 289 -4.70 -19.61 -5.18
N GLU A 290 -4.29 -18.66 -6.03
CA GLU A 290 -5.16 -17.72 -6.78
C GLU A 290 -6.00 -16.82 -5.83
N VAL A 291 -5.92 -15.49 -5.86
CA VAL A 291 -6.37 -14.61 -6.95
C VAL A 291 -6.02 -13.18 -6.51
N VAL A 292 -5.39 -12.37 -7.37
CA VAL A 292 -5.48 -10.91 -7.24
C VAL A 292 -6.83 -10.49 -7.80
N ASN A 293 -7.72 -10.01 -6.92
CA ASN A 293 -8.93 -9.31 -7.32
C ASN A 293 -8.54 -7.86 -7.64
N ASP A 294 -8.09 -7.61 -8.86
CA ASP A 294 -7.96 -6.25 -9.37
C ASP A 294 -9.31 -5.54 -9.25
N VAL A 295 -9.33 -4.35 -8.64
CA VAL A 295 -10.39 -3.38 -8.88
C VAL A 295 -10.24 -2.90 -10.32
N ILE A 296 -10.85 -3.63 -11.25
CA ILE A 296 -10.98 -3.21 -12.64
C ILE A 296 -11.86 -1.95 -12.65
N THR A 297 -11.25 -0.77 -12.63
CA THR A 297 -11.91 0.46 -13.08
C THR A 297 -11.99 0.40 -14.61
N ARG A 298 -12.98 -0.34 -15.12
CA ARG A 298 -13.41 -0.18 -16.50
C ARG A 298 -14.10 1.18 -16.62
N SER A 299 -13.37 2.18 -17.11
CA SER A 299 -13.98 3.30 -17.81
C SER A 299 -14.60 2.74 -19.10
N THR A 300 -15.87 2.36 -19.04
CA THR A 300 -16.70 2.27 -20.24
C THR A 300 -17.31 3.63 -20.49
N ASN A 301 -16.52 4.53 -21.07
CA ASN A 301 -17.07 5.67 -21.78
C ASN A 301 -17.50 5.18 -23.17
N GLY A 302 -18.77 4.85 -23.28
CA GLY A 302 -19.53 4.77 -24.53
C GLY A 302 -20.62 5.82 -24.52
#